data_AF-A0A2E6QQW8-F1
#
_entry.id   AF-A0A2E6QQW8-F1
#
_cell.length_a   1.000
_cell.length_b   1.000
_cell.length_c   1.000
_cell.angle_alpha   90.00
_cell.angle_beta   90.00
_cell.angle_gamma   90.00
#
_symmetry.space_group_name_H-M   'P 1'
#
loop_
_entity.id
_entity.type
_entity.pdbx_description
1 polymer ?
#
loop_
_entity_poly.entity_id
_entity_poly.type
_entity_poly.pdbx_seq_one_letter_code
_entity_poly.pdbx_strand_id
1 'polypeptide(L)'
;MKTVLLIILFIWGIPSTYFRSRFRKIVYDTNDWKINIKPLFRKEIIGLFSNLYPENNQYIRIRKYYRIYLIIYLFLFLIYLSYG
;
A
#
# COMPACT_ATOMS: atom_id res chain seq x y z
N MET A 1 25.35 -8.21 -1.66
CA MET A 1 24.39 -7.08 -1.62
C MET A 1 22.96 -7.53 -1.90
N LYS A 2 22.72 -8.31 -2.96
CA LYS A 2 21.41 -8.86 -3.32
C LYS A 2 20.64 -9.55 -2.17
N THR A 3 21.30 -10.44 -1.42
CA THR A 3 20.69 -11.12 -0.25
C THR A 3 20.25 -10.14 0.84
N VAL A 4 21.06 -9.11 1.12
CA VAL A 4 20.73 -8.09 2.13
C VAL A 4 19.50 -7.28 1.68
N LEU A 5 19.46 -6.87 0.41
CA LEU A 5 18.30 -6.18 -0.16
C LEU A 5 17.03 -7.04 -0.15
N LEU A 6 17.16 -8.35 -0.41
CA LEU A 6 16.06 -9.28 -0.31
C LEU A 6 15.50 -9.37 1.12
N ILE A 7 16.38 -9.45 2.12
CA ILE A 7 15.99 -9.42 3.53
C ILE A 7 15.27 -8.10 3.88
N ILE A 8 15.82 -6.97 3.42
CA ILE A 8 15.19 -5.66 3.59
C ILE A 8 13.81 -5.63 2.94
N LEU A 9 13.64 -6.16 1.73
CA LEU A 9 12.35 -6.25 1.06
C LEU A 9 11.32 -7.07 1.84
N PHE A 10 11.73 -8.22 2.40
CA PHE A 10 10.84 -9.02 3.24
C PHE A 10 10.43 -8.29 4.52
N ILE A 11 11.39 -7.69 5.23
CA ILE A 11 11.12 -6.90 6.45
C ILE A 11 10.20 -5.72 6.11
N TRP A 12 10.54 -4.99 5.04
CA TRP A 12 9.77 -3.85 4.58
C TRP A 12 8.38 -4.26 4.09
N GLY A 13 8.20 -5.48 3.60
CA GLY A 13 6.92 -6.04 3.18
C GLY A 13 5.96 -6.39 4.32
N ILE A 14 6.45 -6.62 5.55
CA ILE A 14 5.60 -6.97 6.71
C ILE A 14 4.56 -5.86 7.01
N PRO A 15 4.93 -4.57 7.10
CA PRO A 15 3.97 -3.48 7.26
C PRO A 15 2.96 -3.31 6.12
N SER A 16 3.16 -3.93 4.95
CA SER A 16 2.28 -3.73 3.78
C SER A 16 0.83 -4.09 4.09
N THR A 17 0.61 -5.16 4.86
CA THR A 17 -0.71 -5.63 5.27
C THR A 17 -1.44 -4.58 6.11
N TYR A 18 -0.73 -3.88 7.00
CA TYR A 18 -1.30 -2.83 7.82
C TYR A 18 -1.75 -1.63 6.98
N PHE A 19 -0.85 -1.10 6.13
CA PHE A 19 -1.19 0.05 5.28
C PHE A 19 -2.29 -0.28 4.28
N ARG A 20 -2.20 -1.45 3.64
CA ARG A 20 -3.23 -1.96 2.73
C ARG A 20 -4.57 -2.09 3.44
N SER A 21 -4.59 -2.66 4.64
CA SER A 21 -5.85 -2.86 5.37
C SER A 21 -6.52 -1.55 5.74
N ARG A 22 -5.76 -0.59 6.27
CA ARG A 22 -6.26 0.75 6.59
C ARG A 22 -6.79 1.46 5.35
N PHE A 23 -6.08 1.36 4.23
CA PHE A 23 -6.53 1.94 2.96
C PHE A 23 -7.81 1.31 2.44
N ARG A 24 -7.93 -0.03 2.45
CA ARG A 24 -9.14 -0.72 2.02
C ARG A 24 -10.35 -0.37 2.89
N LYS A 25 -10.18 -0.35 4.20
CA LYS A 25 -11.26 0.00 5.13
C LYS A 25 -11.84 1.40 4.84
N ILE A 26 -10.98 2.39 4.58
CA ILE A 26 -11.45 3.75 4.27
C ILE A 26 -11.98 3.91 2.83
N VAL A 27 -11.41 3.18 1.85
CA VAL A 27 -11.86 3.23 0.44
C VAL A 27 -13.21 2.54 0.23
N TYR A 28 -13.46 1.47 0.98
CA TYR A 28 -14.70 0.71 0.92
C TYR A 28 -15.71 1.11 1.99
N ASP A 29 -15.39 2.13 2.80
CA ASP A 29 -16.21 2.62 3.90
C ASP A 29 -16.74 1.49 4.79
N THR A 30 -15.81 0.69 5.32
CA THR A 30 -16.14 -0.47 6.14
C THR A 30 -15.08 -0.70 7.20
N ASN A 31 -15.53 -1.14 8.39
CA ASN A 31 -14.65 -1.57 9.46
C ASN A 31 -14.39 -3.08 9.45
N ASP A 32 -15.11 -3.83 8.62
CA ASP A 32 -15.03 -5.30 8.54
C ASP A 32 -13.65 -5.74 8.04
N TRP A 33 -13.01 -6.64 8.79
CA TRP A 33 -11.72 -7.21 8.44
C TRP A 33 -11.79 -8.08 7.18
N LYS A 34 -12.97 -8.63 6.84
CA LYS A 34 -13.18 -9.45 5.64
C LYS A 34 -12.85 -8.69 4.36
N ILE A 35 -12.87 -7.36 4.37
CA ILE A 35 -12.47 -6.56 3.20
C ILE A 35 -11.06 -6.88 2.73
N ASN A 36 -10.16 -7.33 3.61
CA ASN A 36 -8.79 -7.65 3.25
C ASN A 36 -8.65 -8.93 2.42
N ILE A 37 -9.61 -9.85 2.53
CA ILE A 37 -9.62 -11.14 1.82
C ILE A 37 -10.39 -11.03 0.49
N LYS A 38 -11.38 -10.13 0.42
CA LYS A 38 -12.19 -9.96 -0.79
C LYS A 38 -11.31 -9.58 -2.00
N PRO A 39 -11.46 -10.22 -3.17
CA PRO A 39 -10.69 -9.91 -4.38
C PRO A 39 -11.25 -8.68 -5.14
N LEU A 40 -11.58 -7.63 -4.40
CA LEU A 40 -11.97 -6.34 -4.94
C LEU A 40 -10.71 -5.49 -5.10
N PHE A 41 -10.51 -4.87 -6.27
CA PHE A 41 -9.32 -4.05 -6.57
C PHE A 41 -9.65 -2.72 -7.27
N ARG A 42 -10.78 -2.63 -7.97
CA ARG A 42 -11.12 -1.46 -8.81
C ARG A 42 -11.13 -0.14 -8.01
N LYS A 43 -11.78 -0.11 -6.84
CA LYS A 43 -11.81 1.10 -5.99
C LYS A 43 -10.44 1.42 -5.39
N GLU A 44 -9.61 0.44 -5.10
CA GLU A 44 -8.24 0.70 -4.62
C GLU A 44 -7.38 1.37 -5.69
N ILE A 45 -7.41 0.88 -6.93
CA ILE A 45 -6.67 1.49 -8.04
C ILE A 45 -7.14 2.93 -8.23
N ILE A 46 -8.46 3.15 -8.32
CA ILE A 46 -9.01 4.51 -8.44
C ILE A 46 -8.63 5.35 -7.23
N GLY A 47 -8.71 4.83 -6.00
CA GLY A 47 -8.35 5.56 -4.80
C GLY A 47 -6.85 5.82 -4.64
N LEU A 48 -5.98 5.04 -5.27
CA LEU A 48 -4.54 5.27 -5.28
C LEU A 48 -4.18 6.38 -6.25
N PHE A 49 -4.74 6.35 -7.46
CA PHE A 49 -4.36 7.29 -8.54
C PHE A 49 -5.25 8.53 -8.62
N SER A 50 -6.50 8.45 -8.17
CA SER A 50 -7.46 9.55 -8.06
C SER A 50 -7.82 9.86 -6.60
N ASN A 51 -8.56 10.94 -6.37
CA ASN A 51 -9.07 11.34 -5.07
C ASN A 51 -10.58 11.04 -4.99
N LEU A 52 -10.95 9.93 -4.35
CA LEU A 52 -12.35 9.52 -4.21
C LEU A 52 -13.13 10.38 -3.20
N TYR A 53 -12.45 10.91 -2.19
CA TYR A 53 -13.05 11.60 -1.06
C TYR A 53 -12.24 12.87 -0.72
N PRO A 54 -12.34 13.94 -1.53
CA PRO A 54 -11.53 15.14 -1.37
C PRO A 54 -11.75 15.87 -0.06
N GLU A 55 -12.96 15.79 0.51
CA GLU A 55 -13.30 16.44 1.78
C GLU A 55 -12.92 15.60 3.02
N ASN A 56 -12.46 14.35 2.81
CA ASN A 56 -12.13 13.46 3.92
C ASN A 56 -10.62 13.53 4.23
N ASN A 57 -10.27 14.33 5.24
CA ASN A 57 -8.90 14.51 5.71
C ASN A 57 -8.23 13.19 6.15
N GLN A 58 -8.99 12.27 6.75
CA GLN A 58 -8.46 10.96 7.16
C GLN A 58 -8.10 10.11 5.93
N TYR A 59 -8.96 10.10 4.91
CA TYR A 59 -8.71 9.42 3.64
C TYR A 59 -7.47 9.96 2.95
N ILE A 60 -7.36 11.29 2.82
CA ILE A 60 -6.20 11.93 2.19
C ILE A 60 -4.91 11.53 2.91
N ARG A 61 -4.92 11.55 4.25
CA ARG A 61 -3.76 11.17 5.07
C ARG A 61 -3.39 9.69 4.88
N ILE A 62 -4.36 8.77 4.97
CA ILE A 62 -4.12 7.33 4.80
C ILE A 62 -3.60 7.03 3.39
N ARG A 63 -4.24 7.61 2.35
CA ARG A 63 -3.82 7.47 0.96
C ARG A 63 -2.40 7.98 0.74
N LYS A 64 -2.04 9.16 1.28
CA LYS A 64 -0.69 9.72 1.14
C LYS A 64 0.37 8.80 1.73
N TYR A 65 0.18 8.34 2.97
CA TYR A 65 1.13 7.41 3.59
C TYR A 65 1.25 6.09 2.83
N TYR A 66 0.12 5.53 2.38
CA TYR A 66 0.15 4.28 1.64
C TYR A 66 0.87 4.43 0.30
N ARG A 67 0.65 5.53 -0.44
CA ARG A 67 1.37 5.82 -1.69
C ARG A 67 2.87 5.98 -1.46
N ILE A 68 3.28 6.72 -0.42
CA ILE A 68 4.71 6.89 -0.08
C ILE A 68 5.34 5.53 0.24
N TYR A 69 4.67 4.72 1.06
CA TYR A 69 5.14 3.37 1.39
C TYR A 69 5.31 2.49 0.14
N LEU A 70 4.33 2.50 -0.77
CA LEU A 70 4.40 1.75 -2.03
C LEU A 70 5.52 2.25 -2.96
N ILE A 71 5.76 3.56 -3.01
CA ILE A 71 6.86 4.14 -3.79
C ILE A 71 8.21 3.69 -3.25
N ILE A 72 8.41 3.74 -1.92
CA ILE A 72 9.64 3.24 -1.29
C ILE A 72 9.82 1.74 -1.57
N TYR A 73 8.76 0.96 -1.41
CA TYR A 73 8.78 -0.48 -1.71
C TYR A 73 9.18 -0.73 -3.17
N LEU A 74 8.61 0.02 -4.11
CA LEU A 74 8.93 -0.08 -5.54
C LEU A 74 10.40 0.25 -5.81
N PHE A 75 10.94 1.34 -5.23
CA PHE A 75 12.35 1.68 -5.39
C PHE A 75 13.29 0.62 -4.82
N LEU A 76 13.02 0.11 -3.61
CA LEU A 76 13.78 -0.99 -3.03
C LEU A 76 13.77 -2.23 -3.93
N PHE A 77 12.62 -2.53 -4.54
CA PHE A 77 12.48 -3.65 -5.45
C PHE A 77 13.25 -3.44 -6.77
N LEU A 78 13.17 -2.25 -7.37
CA LEU A 78 13.94 -1.91 -8.57
C LEU A 78 15.45 -1.96 -8.32
N ILE A 79 15.91 -1.46 -7.17
CA ILE A 79 17.32 -1.57 -6.76
C ILE A 79 17.70 -3.04 -6.61
N TYR A 80 16.88 -3.87 -5.94
CA TYR A 80 17.13 -5.31 -5.86
C TYR A 80 17.27 -5.97 -7.24
N LEU A 81 16.38 -5.63 -8.19
CA LEU A 81 16.44 -6.16 -9.56
C LEU A 81 17.70 -5.72 -10.33
N SER A 82 18.28 -4.56 -10.02
CA SER A 82 19.51 -4.13 -10.68
C SER A 82 20.76 -4.91 -10.24
N TYR A 83 20.69 -5.67 -9.14
CA TYR A 83 21.83 -6.41 -8.58
C TYR A 83 22.06 -7.81 -9.15
N GLY A 84 21.34 -8.22 -10.21
CA GLY A 84 21.66 -9.42 -11.01
C GLY A 84 21.34 -10.72 -10.32
#